data_AF-X7F0X9-F1
#
_entry.id   AF-X7F0X9-F1
#
_cell.length_a   1.000
_cell.length_b   1.000
_cell.length_c   1.000
_cell.angle_alpha   90.00
_cell.angle_beta   90.00
_cell.angle_gamma   90.00
#
_symmetry.space_group_name_H-M   'P 1'
#
loop_
_entity.id
_entity.type
_entity.pdbx_description
1 polymer ?
#
loop_
_entity_poly.entity_id
_entity_poly.type
_entity_poly.pdbx_seq_one_letter_code
_entity_poly.pdbx_strand_id
1 'polypeptide(L)'
;MRTFLRICERLSLARDQQIALLGAPDASAYDAWAAAAQGRDFDLILSEDVLMRISAALGIYNGLEIYLTGDGQILWLTSPHRGPDFSGLRPLDLMLSGDLEDLLTVRRYLDARCDGVPPPGSDDYEFITENDIVWIE
;
A
#
# COMPACT_ATOMS: atom_id res chain seq x y z
N MET A 1 -7.31 -3.59 -12.18
CA MET A 1 -8.41 -2.61 -12.01
C MET A 1 -9.60 -3.13 -11.20
N ARG A 2 -10.30 -4.20 -11.59
CA ARG A 2 -11.50 -4.68 -10.84
C ARG A 2 -11.24 -4.95 -9.35
N THR A 3 -10.16 -5.66 -9.02
CA THR A 3 -9.80 -5.94 -7.62
C THR A 3 -9.43 -4.66 -6.87
N PHE A 4 -8.70 -3.73 -7.53
CA PHE A 4 -8.39 -2.42 -6.97
C PHE A 4 -9.66 -1.64 -6.58
N LEU A 5 -10.68 -1.59 -7.45
CA LEU A 5 -11.95 -0.93 -7.15
C LEU A 5 -12.65 -1.53 -5.92
N ARG A 6 -12.66 -2.86 -5.79
CA ARG A 6 -13.23 -3.55 -4.62
C ARG A 6 -12.49 -3.24 -3.33
N ILE A 7 -11.17 -3.11 -3.39
CA ILE A 7 -10.36 -2.69 -2.24
C ILE A 7 -10.71 -1.27 -1.85
N CYS A 8 -10.79 -0.36 -2.82
CA CYS A 8 -11.17 1.02 -2.56
C CYS A 8 -12.56 1.11 -1.91
N GLU A 9 -13.52 0.32 -2.38
CA GLU A 9 -14.84 0.21 -1.76
C GLU A 9 -14.76 -0.30 -0.32
N ARG A 10 -14.02 -1.38 -0.06
CA ARG A 10 -13.86 -1.96 1.29
C ARG A 10 -13.18 -1.00 2.26
N LEU A 11 -12.23 -0.20 1.77
CA LEU A 11 -11.55 0.84 2.53
C LEU A 11 -12.34 2.16 2.58
N SER A 12 -13.54 2.22 1.97
CA SER A 12 -14.39 3.41 1.88
C SER A 12 -13.69 4.64 1.30
N LEU A 13 -12.80 4.43 0.32
CA LEU A 13 -12.07 5.52 -0.32
C LEU A 13 -12.97 6.29 -1.28
N ALA A 14 -12.98 7.61 -1.14
CA ALA A 14 -13.67 8.50 -2.06
C ALA A 14 -12.97 8.54 -3.43
N ARG A 15 -13.68 9.00 -4.46
CA ARG A 15 -13.20 8.95 -5.86
C ARG A 15 -11.88 9.70 -6.07
N ASP A 16 -11.73 10.86 -5.42
CA ASP A 16 -10.49 11.64 -5.42
C ASP A 16 -9.32 10.88 -4.79
N GLN A 17 -9.56 10.16 -3.69
CA GLN A 17 -8.57 9.30 -3.05
C GLN A 17 -8.18 8.10 -3.92
N GLN A 18 -9.14 7.52 -4.64
CA GLN A 18 -8.88 6.45 -5.62
C GLN A 18 -7.98 6.95 -6.77
N ILE A 19 -8.23 8.17 -7.24
CA ILE A 19 -7.41 8.83 -8.27
C ILE A 19 -6.01 9.14 -7.72
N ALA A 20 -5.91 9.65 -6.49
CA ALA A 20 -4.63 9.92 -5.85
C ALA A 20 -3.75 8.66 -5.72
N LEU A 21 -4.33 7.52 -5.32
CA LEU A 21 -3.64 6.22 -5.27
C LEU A 21 -3.02 5.82 -6.62
N LEU A 22 -3.67 6.21 -7.73
CA LEU A 22 -3.20 5.91 -9.09
C LEU A 22 -2.25 6.99 -9.65
N GLY A 23 -1.76 7.92 -8.82
CA GLY A 23 -0.81 8.95 -9.25
C GLY A 23 -1.47 10.18 -9.87
N ALA A 24 -2.73 10.45 -9.52
CA ALA A 24 -3.53 11.56 -10.02
C ALA A 24 -3.66 11.64 -11.56
N PRO A 25 -4.08 10.55 -12.24
CA PRO A 25 -4.41 10.60 -13.66
C PRO A 25 -5.59 11.54 -13.93
N ASP A 26 -5.80 11.88 -15.20
CA ASP A 26 -7.01 12.61 -15.60
C ASP A 26 -8.28 11.85 -15.18
N ALA A 27 -9.26 12.60 -14.67
CA ALA A 27 -10.50 12.06 -14.14
C ALA A 27 -11.28 11.24 -15.18
N SER A 28 -11.24 11.62 -16.46
CA SER A 28 -11.92 10.89 -17.53
C SER A 28 -11.21 9.57 -17.87
N ALA A 29 -9.88 9.54 -17.81
CA ALA A 29 -9.10 8.32 -17.97
C ALA A 29 -9.43 7.32 -16.84
N TYR A 30 -9.50 7.80 -15.60
CA TYR A 30 -9.92 6.99 -14.46
C TYR A 30 -11.32 6.36 -14.66
N ASP A 31 -12.31 7.17 -15.04
CA ASP A 31 -13.68 6.69 -15.24
C ASP A 31 -13.77 5.68 -16.38
N ALA A 32 -13.04 5.91 -17.48
CA ALA A 32 -12.97 4.96 -18.59
C ALA A 32 -12.40 3.60 -18.15
N TRP A 33 -11.32 3.60 -17.37
CA TRP A 33 -10.74 2.37 -16.82
C TRP A 33 -11.69 1.67 -15.84
N ALA A 34 -12.37 2.43 -14.99
CA ALA A 34 -13.31 1.88 -14.02
C ALA A 34 -14.55 1.26 -14.70
N ALA A 35 -15.05 1.88 -15.77
CA ALA A 35 -16.15 1.36 -16.57
C ALA A 35 -15.74 0.09 -17.34
N ALA A 36 -14.57 0.11 -18.01
CA ALA A 36 -14.03 -1.04 -18.73
C ALA A 36 -13.85 -2.27 -17.81
N ALA A 37 -13.35 -2.05 -16.59
CA ALA A 37 -13.17 -3.09 -15.58
C ALA A 37 -14.48 -3.76 -15.13
N GLN A 38 -15.61 -3.04 -15.21
CA GLN A 38 -16.94 -3.56 -14.89
C GLN A 38 -17.58 -4.29 -16.08
N GLY A 39 -17.37 -3.77 -17.31
CA GLY A 39 -17.88 -4.33 -18.55
C GLY A 39 -17.21 -5.64 -19.01
N ARG A 40 -16.15 -6.09 -18.31
CA ARG A 40 -15.30 -7.23 -18.72
C ARG A 40 -14.61 -7.00 -20.07
N ASP A 41 -14.28 -5.75 -20.37
CA ASP A 41 -13.48 -5.44 -21.55
C ASP A 41 -12.05 -5.92 -21.33
N PHE A 42 -11.53 -6.70 -22.28
CA PHE A 42 -10.21 -7.33 -22.19
C PHE A 42 -9.10 -6.42 -22.76
N ASP A 43 -9.44 -5.35 -23.48
CA ASP A 43 -8.47 -4.42 -24.10
C ASP A 43 -8.13 -3.21 -23.20
N LEU A 44 -8.18 -3.38 -21.87
CA LEU A 44 -7.81 -2.33 -20.93
C LEU A 44 -6.28 -2.12 -20.93
N ILE A 45 -5.84 -1.04 -21.57
CA ILE A 45 -4.43 -0.62 -21.58
C ILE A 45 -4.20 0.40 -20.46
N LEU A 46 -3.27 0.09 -19.57
CA LEU A 46 -2.82 0.96 -18.47
C LEU A 46 -1.33 1.27 -18.66
N SER A 47 -0.89 2.44 -18.19
CA SER A 47 0.54 2.74 -18.14
C SER A 47 1.24 1.85 -17.11
N GLU A 48 2.56 1.70 -17.25
CA GLU A 48 3.39 0.95 -16.31
C GLU A 48 3.29 1.52 -14.88
N ASP A 49 3.28 2.84 -14.72
CA ASP A 49 3.11 3.51 -13.42
C ASP A 49 1.77 3.13 -12.76
N VAL A 50 0.66 3.17 -13.51
CA VAL A 50 -0.67 2.79 -12.97
C VAL A 50 -0.70 1.31 -12.60
N LEU A 51 -0.07 0.44 -13.39
CA LEU A 51 0.06 -0.98 -13.06
C LEU A 51 0.88 -1.20 -11.78
N MET A 52 1.97 -0.46 -11.60
CA MET A 52 2.81 -0.54 -10.40
C MET A 52 2.05 -0.08 -9.16
N ARG A 53 1.30 1.01 -9.26
CA ARG A 53 0.44 1.52 -8.17
C ARG A 53 -0.69 0.56 -7.82
N ILE A 54 -1.34 -0.03 -8.83
CA ILE A 54 -2.33 -1.09 -8.61
C ILE A 54 -1.67 -2.28 -7.91
N SER A 55 -0.50 -2.74 -8.38
CA SER A 55 0.24 -3.82 -7.73
C SER A 55 0.56 -3.49 -6.27
N ALA A 56 0.99 -2.26 -5.98
CA ALA A 56 1.28 -1.82 -4.64
C ALA A 56 0.05 -1.81 -3.74
N ALA A 57 -1.08 -1.26 -4.20
CA ALA A 57 -2.35 -1.26 -3.47
C ALA A 57 -2.87 -2.68 -3.18
N LEU A 58 -2.74 -3.61 -4.14
CA LEU A 58 -3.07 -5.01 -3.94
C LEU A 58 -2.18 -5.66 -2.87
N GLY A 59 -0.88 -5.40 -2.91
CA GLY A 59 0.09 -5.92 -1.94
C GLY A 59 -0.18 -5.43 -0.52
N ILE A 60 -0.40 -4.12 -0.35
CA ILE A 60 -0.78 -3.50 0.93
C ILE A 60 -2.03 -4.17 1.49
N TYR A 61 -3.08 -4.28 0.68
CA TYR A 61 -4.32 -4.88 1.13
C TYR A 61 -4.16 -6.36 1.52
N ASN A 62 -3.37 -7.13 0.76
CA ASN A 62 -3.05 -8.51 1.11
C ASN A 62 -2.25 -8.61 2.43
N GLY A 63 -1.25 -7.75 2.64
CA GLY A 63 -0.50 -7.69 3.87
C GLY A 63 -1.37 -7.34 5.08
N LEU A 64 -2.32 -6.41 4.92
CA LEU A 64 -3.31 -6.09 5.95
C LEU A 64 -4.21 -7.28 6.29
N GLU A 65 -4.67 -8.05 5.31
CA GLU A 65 -5.48 -9.27 5.55
C GLU A 65 -4.71 -10.36 6.30
N ILE A 66 -3.40 -10.47 6.06
CA ILE A 66 -2.54 -11.43 6.76
C ILE A 66 -2.25 -10.96 8.18
N TYR A 67 -1.89 -9.69 8.34
CA TYR A 67 -1.39 -9.14 9.60
C TYR A 67 -2.50 -8.79 10.59
N LEU A 68 -3.67 -8.37 10.10
CA LEU A 68 -4.73 -7.77 10.91
C LEU A 68 -6.08 -8.44 10.64
N THR A 69 -6.88 -8.57 11.69
CA THR A 69 -8.23 -9.15 11.62
C THR A 69 -9.31 -8.11 11.91
N GLY A 70 -10.47 -8.27 11.30
CA GLY A 70 -11.64 -7.39 11.51
C GLY A 70 -11.33 -5.91 11.25
N ASP A 71 -11.78 -5.05 12.16
CA ASP A 71 -11.64 -3.60 12.05
C ASP A 71 -10.19 -3.10 12.24
N GLY A 72 -9.26 -3.99 12.60
CA GLY A 72 -7.85 -3.66 12.81
C GLY A 72 -7.18 -3.03 11.58
N GLN A 73 -7.60 -3.44 10.37
CA GLN A 73 -7.07 -2.91 9.11
C GLN A 73 -7.36 -1.42 8.95
N ILE A 74 -8.63 -1.03 9.14
CA ILE A 74 -9.07 0.36 9.03
C ILE A 74 -8.43 1.18 10.14
N LEU A 75 -8.40 0.65 11.37
CA LEU A 75 -7.78 1.34 12.49
C LEU A 75 -6.29 1.58 12.23
N TRP A 76 -5.55 0.60 11.73
CA TRP A 76 -4.13 0.74 11.42
C TRP A 76 -3.89 1.79 10.32
N LEU A 77 -4.68 1.75 9.24
CA LEU A 77 -4.57 2.71 8.14
C LEU A 77 -4.88 4.15 8.58
N THR A 78 -5.81 4.33 9.52
CA THR A 78 -6.34 5.64 9.92
C THR A 78 -5.76 6.17 11.23
N SER A 79 -4.90 5.40 11.91
CA SER A 79 -4.24 5.84 13.14
C SER A 79 -2.84 6.37 12.85
N PRO A 80 -2.38 7.40 13.57
CA PRO A 80 -0.98 7.82 13.54
C PRO A 80 -0.06 6.63 13.81
N HIS A 81 0.93 6.41 12.94
CA HIS A 81 1.86 5.32 13.06
C HIS A 81 3.24 5.82 13.50
N ARG A 82 3.78 5.26 14.58
CA ARG A 82 5.04 5.72 15.19
C ARG A 82 6.31 5.16 14.55
N GLY A 83 6.18 4.15 13.69
CA GLY A 83 7.31 3.65 12.90
C GLY A 83 7.98 4.80 12.11
N PRO A 84 9.31 4.81 12.01
CA PRO A 84 10.08 5.93 11.45
C PRO A 84 9.75 6.20 9.99
N ASP A 85 9.43 5.15 9.23
CA ASP A 85 8.93 5.25 7.84
C ASP A 85 7.66 6.10 7.72
N PHE A 86 6.89 6.23 8.81
CA PHE A 86 5.64 6.98 8.82
C PHE A 86 5.77 8.37 9.43
N SER A 87 6.86 8.66 10.17
CA SER A 87 7.07 9.97 10.83
C SER A 87 5.86 10.48 11.63
N GLY A 88 5.06 9.58 12.21
CA GLY A 88 3.84 9.92 12.95
C GLY A 88 2.59 10.16 12.08
N LEU A 89 2.70 10.07 10.75
CA LEU A 89 1.56 10.13 9.83
C LEU A 89 0.74 8.85 9.88
N ARG A 90 -0.49 8.95 9.37
CA ARG A 90 -1.33 7.77 9.16
C ARG A 90 -0.85 7.06 7.89
N PRO A 91 -0.77 5.72 7.85
CA PRO A 91 -0.41 4.99 6.63
C PRO A 91 -1.27 5.38 5.43
N LEU A 92 -2.57 5.64 5.66
CA LEU A 92 -3.46 6.11 4.60
C LEU A 92 -3.06 7.48 4.02
N ASP A 93 -2.50 8.38 4.82
CA ASP A 93 -2.07 9.69 4.31
C ASP A 93 -0.89 9.55 3.34
N LEU A 94 0.05 8.65 3.63
CA LEU A 94 1.15 8.30 2.71
C LEU A 94 0.63 7.65 1.44
N MET A 95 -0.29 6.70 1.55
CA MET A 95 -0.90 6.05 0.38
C MET A 95 -1.59 7.07 -0.55
N LEU A 96 -2.10 8.16 0.00
CA LEU A 96 -2.86 9.19 -0.72
C LEU A 96 -2.03 10.43 -1.08
N SER A 97 -0.71 10.45 -0.81
CA SER A 97 0.14 11.60 -1.13
C SER A 97 0.29 11.85 -2.64
N GLY A 98 0.07 10.80 -3.44
CA GLY A 98 0.30 10.79 -4.89
C GLY A 98 1.73 10.34 -5.26
N ASP A 99 2.65 10.29 -4.30
CA ASP A 99 3.99 9.74 -4.50
C ASP A 99 3.94 8.21 -4.56
N LEU A 100 4.63 7.63 -5.54
CA LEU A 100 4.75 6.18 -5.65
C LEU A 100 5.61 5.61 -4.51
N GLU A 101 6.67 6.32 -4.10
CA GLU A 101 7.55 5.79 -3.04
C GLU A 101 6.89 5.78 -1.66
N ASP A 102 6.00 6.73 -1.38
CA ASP A 102 5.19 6.68 -0.15
C ASP A 102 4.30 5.43 -0.14
N LEU A 103 3.62 5.17 -1.26
CA LEU A 103 2.80 3.97 -1.43
C LEU A 103 3.64 2.69 -1.29
N LEU A 104 4.82 2.64 -1.91
CA LEU A 104 5.73 1.50 -1.81
C LEU A 104 6.33 1.35 -0.40
N THR A 105 6.50 2.42 0.35
CA THR A 105 6.96 2.38 1.75
C THR A 105 5.94 1.66 2.62
N VAL A 106 4.65 1.99 2.50
CA VAL A 106 3.59 1.27 3.22
C VAL A 106 3.55 -0.20 2.83
N ARG A 107 3.73 -0.53 1.54
CA ARG A 107 3.81 -1.91 1.06
C ARG A 107 4.99 -2.67 1.70
N ARG A 108 6.21 -2.12 1.60
CA ARG A 108 7.43 -2.76 2.12
C ARG A 108 7.33 -3.00 3.62
N TYR A 109 6.72 -2.07 4.36
CA TYR A 109 6.48 -2.23 5.79
C TYR A 109 5.61 -3.47 6.09
N LEU A 110 4.50 -3.63 5.37
CA LEU A 110 3.61 -4.77 5.55
C LEU A 110 4.22 -6.09 5.07
N ASP A 111 4.92 -6.07 3.93
CA ASP A 111 5.63 -7.24 3.40
C ASP A 111 6.64 -7.76 4.44
N ALA A 112 7.47 -6.88 5.03
CA ALA A 112 8.42 -7.26 6.07
C ALA A 112 7.73 -7.85 7.31
N ARG A 113 6.64 -7.23 7.78
CA ARG A 113 5.84 -7.75 8.91
C ARG A 113 5.26 -9.14 8.61
N CYS A 114 4.81 -9.40 7.39
CA CYS A 114 4.29 -10.69 6.97
C CYS A 114 5.39 -11.77 6.86
N ASP A 115 6.61 -11.38 6.45
CA ASP A 115 7.78 -12.27 6.38
C ASP A 115 8.40 -12.55 7.76
N GLY A 116 7.85 -11.97 8.84
CA GLY A 116 8.37 -12.11 10.19
C GLY A 116 9.68 -11.35 10.42
N VAL A 117 10.03 -10.43 9.52
CA VAL A 117 11.18 -9.55 9.63
C VAL A 117 10.71 -8.24 10.27
N PRO A 118 11.44 -7.67 11.25
CA PRO A 118 11.15 -6.34 11.74
C PRO A 118 11.20 -5.37 10.54
N PRO A 119 10.11 -4.63 10.22
CA PRO A 119 10.18 -3.67 9.14
C PRO A 119 11.22 -2.59 9.48
N PRO A 120 11.89 -2.01 8.47
CA PRO A 120 12.93 -1.01 8.66
C PRO A 120 12.52 0.04 9.69
N GLY A 121 13.28 0.08 10.79
CA GLY A 121 13.12 1.08 11.84
C GLY A 121 11.90 0.93 12.77
N SER A 122 11.08 -0.12 12.69
CA SER A 122 10.10 -0.33 13.78
C SER A 122 10.75 -0.44 15.16
N ASP A 123 10.00 -0.17 16.23
CA ASP A 123 10.50 -0.31 17.61
C ASP A 123 11.03 -1.74 17.92
N ASP A 124 10.66 -2.73 17.11
CA ASP A 124 11.11 -4.13 17.18
C ASP A 124 12.46 -4.39 16.46
N TYR A 125 13.13 -3.35 15.94
CA TYR A 125 14.46 -3.46 15.31
C TYR A 125 15.54 -3.41 16.40
N GLU A 126 16.06 -4.58 16.81
CA GLU A 126 17.31 -4.62 17.56
C GLU A 126 18.47 -4.30 16.60
N PHE A 127 19.31 -3.32 16.95
CA PHE A 127 20.52 -3.04 16.19
C PHE A 127 21.40 -4.29 16.18
N ILE A 128 21.78 -4.78 15.00
CA ILE A 128 22.83 -5.81 14.86
C ILE A 128 24.09 -5.26 15.54
N THR A 129 24.53 -5.92 16.59
CA THR A 129 25.75 -5.57 17.31
C THR A 129 26.94 -6.29 16.68
N GLU A 130 28.16 -5.85 16.99
CA GLU A 130 29.38 -6.57 16.54
C GLU A 130 29.38 -8.05 16.98
N ASN A 131 28.63 -8.40 18.03
CA ASN A 131 28.51 -9.79 18.52
C ASN A 131 27.62 -10.69 17.64
N ASP A 132 26.78 -10.10 16.78
CA ASP A 132 25.87 -10.82 15.90
C ASP A 132 26.51 -11.14 14.53
N ILE A 133 27.72 -10.62 14.28
CA ILE A 133 28.48 -10.84 13.05
C ILE A 133 29.26 -12.14 13.17
N VAL A 134 28.78 -13.19 12.48
CA VAL A 134 29.53 -14.45 12.34
C VAL A 134 30.52 -14.32 11.18
N TRP A 135 31.80 -14.24 11.49
CA TRP A 135 32.87 -14.33 10.50
C TRP A 135 33.03 -15.79 10.06
N ILE A 136 32.85 -16.05 8.76
CA ILE A 136 33.14 -17.35 8.16
C ILE A 136 34.58 -17.27 7.61
N GLU A 137 35.48 -18.07 8.17
CA GLU A 137 36.86 -18.26 7.67
C GLU A 137 36.90 -19.11 6.39
#